data_AF-A0A933J1S9-F1
#
_entry.id   AF-A0A933J1S9-F1
#
_cell.length_a   1.000
_cell.length_b   1.000
_cell.length_c   1.000
_cell.angle_alpha   90.00
_cell.angle_beta   90.00
_cell.angle_gamma   90.00
#
_symmetry.space_group_name_H-M   'P 1'
#
loop_
_entity.id
_entity.type
_entity.pdbx_description
1 polymer ?
#
loop_
_entity_poly.entity_id
_entity_poly.type
_entity_poly.pdbx_seq_one_letter_code
_entity_poly.pdbx_strand_id
1 'polypeptide(L)'
;MSTNTRVNQPSRQPTPSLLARTRCRESGQAVVEFALVMIILIPIVIGTLDLGRGIYAYNVLASAAREGARYGTTLAPSDSTHPNLTAIRQRMLQTAVLDLDANQISATCSPDCYQGSSLTVTVNYTFLPATPLFWQFPLTGRSTMVIEYPRP
;
A
#
# COMPACT_ATOMS: atom_id res chain seq x y z
N MET A 1 -54.52 24.22 89.75
CA MET A 1 -54.61 24.97 88.48
C MET A 1 -53.21 25.07 87.88
N SER A 2 -52.82 24.12 87.03
CA SER A 2 -51.74 24.25 86.02
C SER A 2 -51.65 22.93 85.26
N THR A 3 -52.30 22.88 84.11
CA THR A 3 -52.33 21.77 83.16
C THR A 3 -51.09 21.85 82.27
N ASN A 4 -50.17 20.88 82.41
CA ASN A 4 -48.96 20.83 81.60
C ASN A 4 -49.25 20.08 80.29
N THR A 5 -49.58 20.85 79.25
CA THR A 5 -49.74 20.43 77.86
C THR A 5 -48.42 19.96 77.28
N ARG A 6 -48.23 18.63 77.15
CA ARG A 6 -47.14 18.10 76.30
C ARG A 6 -47.50 18.31 74.84
N VAL A 7 -46.70 19.15 74.20
CA VAL A 7 -46.63 19.39 72.76
C VAL A 7 -46.36 18.07 72.03
N ASN A 8 -47.29 17.70 71.14
CA ASN A 8 -47.22 16.54 70.28
C ASN A 8 -46.26 16.87 69.11
N GLN A 9 -45.12 16.19 69.02
CA GLN A 9 -44.18 16.36 67.90
C GLN A 9 -44.67 15.58 66.67
N PRO A 10 -44.72 16.19 65.48
CA PRO A 10 -45.08 15.46 64.27
C PRO A 10 -43.96 14.50 63.86
N SER A 11 -44.38 13.32 63.42
CA SER A 11 -43.57 12.27 62.84
C SER A 11 -42.77 12.77 61.63
N ARG A 12 -41.44 12.81 61.75
CA ARG A 12 -40.53 13.04 60.63
C ARG A 12 -40.57 11.83 59.69
N GLN A 13 -41.33 11.92 58.61
CA GLN A 13 -41.18 11.00 57.49
C GLN A 13 -39.94 11.41 56.68
N PRO A 14 -39.00 10.49 56.40
CA PRO A 14 -37.96 10.78 55.43
C PRO A 14 -38.59 10.82 54.04
N THR A 15 -38.62 12.00 53.42
CA THR A 15 -38.96 12.14 52.01
C THR A 15 -37.99 11.30 51.17
N PRO A 16 -38.46 10.37 50.31
CA PRO A 16 -37.58 9.71 49.36
C PRO A 16 -37.13 10.76 48.34
N SER A 17 -35.83 11.04 48.31
CA SER A 17 -35.20 11.85 47.28
C SER A 17 -35.37 11.15 45.93
N LEU A 18 -36.40 11.56 45.20
CA LEU A 18 -36.61 11.14 43.82
C LEU A 18 -35.44 11.64 42.96
N LEU A 19 -34.75 10.66 42.36
CA LEU A 19 -34.04 10.80 41.09
C LEU A 19 -32.79 11.70 41.13
N ALA A 20 -31.67 11.10 41.55
CA ALA A 20 -30.37 11.50 41.02
C ALA A 20 -30.35 11.19 39.51
N ARG A 21 -30.83 12.15 38.72
CA ARG A 21 -30.81 12.12 37.26
C ARG A 21 -29.33 12.10 36.83
N THR A 22 -28.89 10.97 36.30
CA THR A 22 -27.57 10.78 35.70
C THR A 22 -27.33 11.81 34.61
N ARG A 23 -26.55 12.85 34.93
CA ARG A 23 -26.04 13.81 33.96
C ARG A 23 -24.62 13.38 33.58
N CYS A 24 -24.54 12.42 32.67
CA CYS A 24 -23.30 11.97 32.03
C CYS A 24 -23.52 11.77 30.51
N ARG A 25 -24.28 12.67 29.87
CA ARG A 25 -24.64 12.57 28.45
C ARG A 25 -23.72 13.35 27.51
N GLU A 26 -23.02 14.38 27.98
CA GLU A 26 -22.16 15.22 27.12
C GLU A 26 -20.79 14.59 26.84
N SER A 27 -20.22 13.85 27.79
CA SER A 27 -18.88 13.26 27.66
C SER A 27 -18.80 12.09 26.66
N GLY A 28 -19.92 11.42 26.36
CA GLY A 28 -19.98 10.35 25.35
C GLY A 28 -20.25 10.85 23.93
N GLN A 29 -20.88 12.02 23.77
CA GLN A 29 -21.30 12.53 22.45
C GLN A 29 -20.09 12.89 21.57
N ALA A 30 -19.09 13.57 22.13
CA ALA A 30 -17.88 13.95 21.40
C ALA A 30 -17.10 12.73 20.88
N VAL A 31 -17.09 11.63 21.65
CA VAL A 31 -16.42 10.38 21.25
C VAL A 31 -17.15 9.73 20.05
N VAL A 32 -18.48 9.77 20.04
CA VAL A 32 -19.30 9.22 18.94
C VAL A 32 -19.16 10.08 17.67
N GLU A 33 -19.20 11.40 17.79
CA GLU A 33 -18.98 12.32 16.66
C GLU A 33 -17.60 12.10 16.03
N PHE A 34 -16.55 11.97 16.85
CA PHE A 34 -15.21 11.67 16.37
C PHE A 34 -15.12 10.29 15.69
N ALA A 35 -15.77 9.26 16.25
CA ALA A 35 -15.80 7.94 15.65
C ALA A 35 -16.44 7.94 14.25
N LEU A 36 -17.51 8.72 14.04
CA LEU A 36 -18.16 8.86 12.74
C LEU A 36 -17.25 9.53 11.70
N VAL A 37 -16.48 10.54 12.10
CA VAL A 37 -15.49 11.17 11.21
C VAL A 37 -14.38 10.20 10.87
N MET A 38 -13.88 9.44 11.84
CA MET A 38 -12.79 8.46 11.63
C MET A 38 -13.17 7.34 10.66
N ILE A 39 -14.44 6.91 10.65
CA ILE A 39 -14.94 5.92 9.69
C ILE A 39 -14.72 6.38 8.23
N ILE A 40 -14.83 7.68 7.95
CA ILE A 40 -14.61 8.25 6.62
C ILE A 40 -13.13 8.59 6.39
N LEU A 41 -12.46 9.08 7.43
CA LEU A 41 -11.07 9.54 7.33
C LEU A 41 -10.08 8.38 7.13
N ILE A 42 -10.29 7.25 7.81
CA ILE A 42 -9.40 6.07 7.71
C ILE A 42 -9.32 5.54 6.26
N PRO A 43 -10.42 5.27 5.54
CA PRO A 43 -10.38 4.85 4.15
C PRO A 43 -9.67 5.85 3.22
N ILE A 44 -9.80 7.15 3.46
CA ILE A 44 -9.14 8.19 2.65
C ILE A 44 -7.62 8.14 2.84
N VAL A 45 -7.16 8.05 4.09
CA VAL A 45 -5.73 7.97 4.41
C VAL A 45 -5.13 6.70 3.80
N ILE A 46 -5.76 5.55 4.04
CA ILE A 46 -5.31 4.27 3.51
C ILE A 46 -5.32 4.28 1.98
N GLY A 47 -6.40 4.76 1.36
CA GLY A 47 -6.50 4.84 -0.10
C GLY A 47 -5.39 5.68 -0.70
N THR A 48 -5.04 6.81 -0.05
CA THR A 48 -3.92 7.65 -0.50
C THR A 48 -2.58 6.94 -0.35
N LEU A 49 -2.37 6.18 0.73
CA LEU A 49 -1.16 5.36 0.93
C LEU A 49 -1.03 4.26 -0.13
N ASP A 50 -2.12 3.54 -0.43
CA ASP A 50 -2.13 2.48 -1.45
C ASP A 50 -1.89 3.06 -2.85
N LEU A 51 -2.47 4.22 -3.18
CA LEU A 51 -2.18 4.94 -4.43
C LEU A 51 -0.71 5.37 -4.52
N GLY A 52 -0.16 5.94 -3.45
CA GLY A 52 1.25 6.33 -3.39
C GLY A 52 2.19 5.13 -3.60
N ARG A 53 1.90 4.00 -2.94
CA ARG A 53 2.64 2.74 -3.11
C ARG A 53 2.53 2.18 -4.53
N GLY A 54 1.35 2.25 -5.16
CA GLY A 54 1.15 1.82 -6.54
C GLY A 54 1.98 2.65 -7.53
N ILE A 55 1.95 3.98 -7.40
CA ILE A 55 2.76 4.89 -8.23
C ILE A 55 4.26 4.63 -8.00
N TYR A 56 4.67 4.46 -6.74
CA TYR A 56 6.05 4.12 -6.42
C TYR A 56 6.49 2.82 -7.09
N ALA A 57 5.68 1.76 -6.97
CA ALA A 57 5.98 0.46 -7.58
C ALA A 57 6.12 0.58 -9.10
N TYR A 58 5.24 1.31 -9.77
CA TYR A 58 5.32 1.57 -11.21
C TYR A 58 6.64 2.25 -11.61
N ASN A 59 7.05 3.29 -10.88
CA ASN A 59 8.29 4.01 -11.16
C ASN A 59 9.53 3.13 -10.95
N VAL A 60 9.53 2.32 -9.89
CA VAL A 60 10.61 1.35 -9.63
C VAL A 60 10.67 0.31 -10.75
N LEU A 61 9.53 -0.24 -11.18
CA LEU A 61 9.46 -1.19 -12.30
C LEU A 61 10.02 -0.60 -13.60
N ALA A 62 9.61 0.63 -13.94
CA ALA A 62 10.09 1.31 -15.14
C ALA A 62 11.61 1.57 -15.09
N SER A 63 12.11 1.96 -13.92
CA SER A 63 13.55 2.20 -13.70
C SER A 63 14.34 0.89 -13.80
N ALA A 64 13.86 -0.19 -13.17
CA ALA A 64 14.47 -1.50 -13.26
C ALA A 64 14.49 -2.02 -14.71
N ALA A 65 13.38 -1.90 -15.45
CA ALA A 65 13.33 -2.31 -16.86
C ALA A 65 14.35 -1.55 -17.72
N ARG A 66 14.53 -0.24 -17.49
CA ARG A 66 15.54 0.57 -18.19
C ARG A 66 16.96 0.15 -17.87
N GLU A 67 17.26 -0.09 -16.60
CA GLU A 67 18.59 -0.53 -16.17
C GLU A 67 18.88 -1.95 -16.71
N GLY A 68 17.90 -2.84 -16.68
CA GLY A 68 17.99 -4.18 -17.27
C GLY A 68 18.24 -4.13 -18.77
N ALA A 69 17.56 -3.24 -19.50
CA ALA A 69 17.78 -3.05 -20.93
C ALA A 69 19.20 -2.51 -21.19
N ARG A 70 19.62 -1.46 -20.48
CA ARG A 70 20.95 -0.85 -20.61
C ARG A 70 22.07 -1.83 -20.30
N TYR A 71 21.92 -2.62 -19.25
CA TYR A 71 22.90 -3.63 -18.91
C TYR A 71 22.91 -4.75 -19.96
N GLY A 72 21.73 -5.17 -20.41
CA GLY A 72 21.55 -6.21 -21.42
C GLY A 72 22.20 -5.88 -22.76
N THR A 73 22.27 -4.61 -23.17
CA THR A 73 22.95 -4.21 -24.42
C THR A 73 24.47 -4.31 -24.35
N THR A 74 25.06 -4.46 -23.16
CA THR A 74 26.51 -4.62 -22.95
C THR A 74 26.95 -6.08 -22.80
N LEU A 75 25.99 -7.00 -22.62
CA LEU A 75 26.25 -8.41 -22.40
C LEU A 75 26.24 -9.18 -23.71
N ALA A 76 27.14 -10.17 -23.82
CA ALA A 76 26.98 -11.21 -24.82
C ALA A 76 25.69 -11.99 -24.57
N PRO A 77 24.89 -12.27 -25.61
CA PRO A 77 23.66 -13.04 -25.46
C PRO A 77 23.99 -14.50 -25.10
N SER A 78 23.01 -15.22 -24.53
CA SER A 78 23.18 -16.66 -24.28
C SER A 78 23.13 -17.49 -25.57
N ASP A 79 22.38 -17.02 -26.56
CA ASP A 79 22.30 -17.57 -27.92
C ASP A 79 21.82 -16.47 -28.88
N SER A 80 21.91 -16.69 -30.18
CA SER A 80 21.40 -15.85 -31.27
C SER A 80 20.00 -15.29 -31.04
N THR A 81 19.10 -16.03 -30.36
CA THR A 81 17.71 -15.62 -30.12
C THR A 81 17.43 -15.19 -28.67
N HIS A 82 18.33 -15.48 -27.72
CA HIS A 82 18.06 -15.32 -26.29
C HIS A 82 19.09 -14.42 -25.60
N PRO A 83 18.66 -13.33 -24.93
CA PRO A 83 19.57 -12.49 -24.15
C PRO A 83 19.98 -13.21 -22.86
N ASN A 84 21.09 -12.78 -22.25
CA ASN A 84 21.55 -13.33 -20.97
C ASN A 84 20.64 -12.87 -19.81
N LEU A 85 19.50 -13.53 -19.68
CA LEU A 85 18.42 -13.15 -18.77
C LEU A 85 18.84 -13.26 -17.29
N THR A 86 19.73 -14.19 -16.95
CA THR A 86 20.23 -14.35 -15.57
C THR A 86 21.00 -13.12 -15.11
N ALA A 87 21.92 -12.62 -15.94
CA ALA A 87 22.70 -11.43 -15.62
C ALA A 87 21.82 -10.17 -15.60
N ILE A 88 20.87 -10.05 -16.54
CA ILE A 88 19.89 -8.95 -16.59
C ILE A 88 19.01 -8.94 -15.33
N ARG A 89 18.50 -10.10 -14.91
CA ARG A 89 17.72 -10.27 -13.66
C ARG A 89 18.51 -9.82 -12.44
N GLN A 90 19.75 -10.27 -12.28
CA GLN A 90 20.56 -9.89 -11.12
C GLN A 90 20.77 -8.37 -11.01
N ARG A 91 20.94 -7.66 -12.13
CA ARG A 91 21.03 -6.19 -12.11
C ARG A 91 19.70 -5.51 -11.78
N MET A 92 18.60 -6.04 -12.30
CA MET A 92 17.28 -5.51 -11.96
C MET A 92 16.93 -5.72 -10.49
N LEU A 93 17.29 -6.86 -9.89
CA LEU A 93 17.09 -7.12 -8.46
C LEU A 93 17.95 -6.21 -7.56
N GLN A 94 19.10 -5.74 -8.03
CA GLN A 94 19.89 -4.72 -7.32
C GLN A 94 19.25 -3.33 -7.37
N THR A 95 18.43 -3.06 -8.39
CA THR A 95 17.83 -1.75 -8.66
C THR A 95 16.40 -1.65 -8.13
N ALA A 96 15.65 -2.74 -8.21
CA ALA A 96 14.29 -2.83 -7.72
C ALA A 96 14.29 -3.09 -6.21
N VAL A 97 13.76 -2.14 -5.43
CA VAL A 97 13.50 -2.30 -3.98
C VAL A 97 12.20 -3.09 -3.73
N LEU A 98 11.81 -3.93 -4.70
CA LEU A 98 10.59 -4.74 -4.68
C LEU A 98 10.99 -6.20 -4.75
N ASP A 99 10.23 -7.06 -4.07
CA ASP A 99 10.42 -8.50 -4.10
C ASP A 99 9.92 -9.04 -5.46
N LEU A 100 10.78 -8.93 -6.48
CA LEU A 100 10.50 -9.41 -7.82
C LEU A 100 10.92 -10.88 -7.94
N ASP A 101 10.01 -11.72 -8.40
CA ASP A 101 10.34 -13.10 -8.73
C ASP A 101 10.97 -13.21 -10.14
N ALA A 102 11.80 -14.23 -10.36
CA ALA A 102 12.42 -14.48 -11.66
C ALA A 102 11.39 -14.67 -12.78
N ASN A 103 10.23 -15.24 -12.48
CA ASN A 103 9.15 -15.46 -13.45
C ASN A 103 8.43 -14.17 -13.87
N GLN A 104 8.59 -13.09 -13.10
CA GLN A 104 8.03 -11.77 -13.41
C GLN A 104 8.87 -11.00 -14.42
N ILE A 105 10.08 -11.48 -14.72
CA ILE A 105 11.04 -10.78 -15.57
C ILE A 105 11.26 -11.58 -16.85
N SER A 106 11.06 -10.91 -17.97
CA SER A 106 11.35 -11.43 -19.31
C SER A 106 12.16 -10.42 -20.12
N ALA A 107 13.04 -10.94 -20.97
CA ALA A 107 13.74 -10.13 -21.96
C ALA A 107 13.70 -10.86 -23.30
N THR A 108 13.38 -10.13 -24.37
CA THR A 108 13.27 -10.66 -25.73
C THR A 108 14.07 -9.77 -26.67
N CYS A 109 14.73 -10.39 -27.64
CA CYS A 109 15.37 -9.68 -28.73
C CYS A 109 14.53 -9.81 -30.00
N SER A 110 14.62 -8.81 -30.86
CA SER A 110 14.10 -8.91 -32.22
C SER A 110 14.98 -8.07 -33.16
N PRO A 111 15.41 -8.63 -34.31
CA PRO A 111 15.20 -10.01 -34.80
C PRO A 111 16.10 -11.08 -34.12
N ASP A 112 17.30 -10.70 -33.69
CA ASP A 112 18.29 -11.55 -33.03
C ASP A 112 18.94 -10.78 -31.88
N CYS A 113 19.77 -11.39 -31.03
CA CYS A 113 20.42 -10.71 -29.89
C CYS A 113 21.82 -10.14 -30.20
N TYR A 114 22.07 -9.72 -31.43
CA TYR A 114 23.35 -9.13 -31.86
C TYR A 114 23.27 -7.61 -32.04
N GLN A 115 24.42 -7.00 -32.33
CA GLN A 115 24.54 -5.57 -32.60
C GLN A 115 23.48 -5.05 -33.59
N GLY A 116 22.87 -3.92 -33.26
CA GLY A 116 21.83 -3.28 -34.08
C GLY A 116 20.42 -3.85 -33.87
N SER A 117 20.26 -4.97 -33.18
CA SER A 117 18.95 -5.50 -32.83
C SER A 117 18.36 -4.82 -31.59
N SER A 118 17.03 -4.92 -31.45
CA SER A 118 16.32 -4.36 -30.32
C SER A 118 16.21 -5.37 -29.17
N LEU A 119 16.66 -5.00 -27.98
CA LEU A 119 16.43 -5.70 -26.73
C LEU A 119 15.24 -5.08 -26.01
N THR A 120 14.19 -5.87 -25.80
CA THR A 120 13.02 -5.52 -24.99
C THR A 120 13.10 -6.21 -23.64
N VAL A 121 13.05 -5.44 -22.55
CA VAL A 121 12.92 -5.97 -21.19
C VAL A 121 11.53 -5.64 -20.66
N THR A 122 10.84 -6.66 -20.16
CA THR A 122 9.48 -6.55 -19.61
C THR A 122 9.44 -7.14 -18.21
N VAL A 123 8.92 -6.37 -17.27
CA VAL A 123 8.70 -6.76 -15.87
C VAL A 123 7.21 -6.72 -15.59
N ASN A 124 6.66 -7.83 -15.14
CA ASN A 124 5.25 -7.97 -14.80
C ASN A 124 5.09 -8.24 -13.30
N TYR A 125 4.58 -7.25 -12.56
CA TYR A 125 4.45 -7.29 -11.12
C TYR A 125 2.99 -7.19 -10.72
N THR A 126 2.52 -8.07 -9.84
CA THR A 126 1.16 -7.97 -9.28
C THR A 126 1.21 -7.12 -8.02
N PHE A 127 0.59 -5.95 -8.06
CA PHE A 127 0.53 -5.07 -6.89
C PHE A 127 -0.52 -5.58 -5.90
N LEU A 128 -0.10 -5.72 -4.64
CA LEU A 128 -0.93 -6.13 -3.50
C LEU A 128 -1.16 -4.90 -2.60
N PRO A 129 -2.36 -4.29 -2.63
CA PRO A 129 -2.71 -3.19 -1.73
C PRO A 129 -2.59 -3.61 -0.26
N ALA A 130 -2.29 -2.66 0.63
CA ALA A 130 -2.22 -2.94 2.07
C ALA A 130 -3.60 -3.25 2.66
N THR A 131 -4.67 -2.74 2.03
CA THR A 131 -6.04 -3.08 2.43
C THR A 131 -6.74 -3.99 1.44
N PRO A 132 -7.49 -5.00 1.93
CA PRO A 132 -8.30 -5.87 1.08
C PRO A 132 -9.52 -5.18 0.48
N LEU A 133 -9.62 -3.84 0.61
CA LEU A 133 -10.69 -3.04 0.05
C LEU A 133 -10.56 -2.90 -1.48
N PHE A 134 -9.33 -2.98 -1.99
CA PHE A 134 -9.02 -2.86 -3.41
C PHE A 134 -8.54 -4.20 -3.97
N TRP A 135 -9.06 -4.55 -5.15
CA TRP A 135 -8.66 -5.76 -5.87
C TRP A 135 -7.22 -5.62 -6.40
N GLN A 136 -6.45 -6.71 -6.41
CA GLN A 136 -5.07 -6.73 -6.93
C GLN A 136 -4.99 -6.44 -8.42
N PHE A 137 -4.07 -5.59 -8.86
CA PHE A 137 -3.95 -5.24 -10.29
C PHE A 137 -2.52 -5.46 -10.81
N PRO A 138 -2.37 -5.91 -12.07
CA PRO A 138 -1.05 -6.08 -12.67
C PRO A 138 -0.45 -4.73 -13.03
N LEU A 139 0.82 -4.55 -12.73
CA LEU A 139 1.67 -3.45 -13.16
C LEU A 139 2.74 -4.01 -14.10
N THR A 140 2.85 -3.44 -15.29
CA THR A 140 3.85 -3.86 -16.28
C THR A 140 4.79 -2.70 -16.60
N GLY A 141 6.08 -2.90 -16.41
CA GLY A 141 7.14 -2.00 -16.82
C GLY A 141 7.86 -2.56 -18.04
N ARG A 142 7.95 -1.79 -19.12
CA ARG A 142 8.64 -2.20 -20.35
C ARG A 142 9.67 -1.16 -20.76
N SER A 143 10.84 -1.63 -21.19
CA SER A 143 11.88 -0.80 -21.78
C SER A 143 12.48 -1.50 -22.99
N THR A 144 12.83 -0.73 -24.02
CA THR A 144 13.44 -1.21 -25.25
C THR A 144 14.70 -0.41 -25.55
N MET A 145 15.81 -1.08 -25.82
CA MET A 145 17.08 -0.45 -26.21
C MET A 145 17.73 -1.19 -27.38
N VAL A 146 18.57 -0.50 -28.15
CA VAL A 146 19.35 -1.10 -29.23
C VAL A 146 20.65 -1.67 -28.67
N ILE A 147 21.02 -2.86 -29.13
CA ILE A 147 22.24 -3.56 -28.69
C ILE A 147 23.45 -2.94 -29.38
N GLU A 148 24.38 -2.39 -28.59
CA GLU A 148 25.60 -1.75 -29.08
C GLU A 148 26.80 -2.71 -29.14
N TYR A 149 26.72 -3.87 -28.49
CA TYR A 149 27.83 -4.82 -28.35
C TYR A 149 28.33 -5.33 -29.72
N PRO A 150 29.64 -5.20 -30.05
CA PRO A 150 30.19 -5.65 -31.31
C PRO A 150 30.14 -7.18 -31.42
N ARG A 151 29.76 -7.69 -32.61
CA ARG A 151 29.78 -9.14 -32.86
C ARG A 151 31.22 -9.68 -32.71
N PRO A 152 31.44 -10.81 -32.02
CA PRO A 152 32.75 -11.45 -31.96
C PRO A 152 33.19 -12.00 -33.31
#